data_AF-A0A4Q9FQT9-F1
#
_entry.id   AF-A0A4Q9FQT9-F1
#
_cell.length_a   1.000
_cell.length_b   1.000
_cell.length_c   1.000
_cell.angle_alpha   90.00
_cell.angle_beta   90.00
_cell.angle_gamma   90.00
#
_symmetry.space_group_name_H-M   'P 1'
#
loop_
_entity.id
_entity.type
_entity.pdbx_description
1 polymer ?
#
loop_
_entity_poly.entity_id
_entity_poly.type
_entity_poly.pdbx_seq_one_letter_code
_entity_poly.pdbx_strand_id
1 'polypeptide(L)'
;MYQHFSVFARAVHVTNLSKYERNLSIPSLEVAKRMAEVLEISLDRLAHGENMAQDTIEDIDLLTLFNKAQKLSKKQKETVKDFLSAFVLKADLTQKLSQ
;
A
#
# COMPACT_ATOMS: atom_id res chain seq x y z
N MET A 1 -3.80 -23.07 -10.21
CA MET A 1 -3.61 -21.96 -11.19
C MET A 1 -4.82 -21.74 -12.09
N TYR A 2 -5.36 -22.75 -12.78
CA TYR A 2 -6.51 -22.59 -13.70
C TYR A 2 -7.87 -22.27 -13.04
N GLN A 3 -8.09 -22.67 -11.78
CA GLN A 3 -9.36 -22.40 -11.09
C GLN A 3 -9.60 -20.92 -10.78
N HIS A 4 -8.56 -20.18 -10.36
CA HIS A 4 -8.69 -18.77 -9.97
C HIS A 4 -9.01 -17.87 -11.18
N PHE A 5 -8.42 -18.15 -12.35
CA PHE A 5 -8.68 -17.38 -13.57
C PHE A 5 -10.13 -17.53 -14.08
N SER A 6 -10.71 -18.74 -13.96
CA SER A 6 -12.10 -19.02 -14.35
C SER A 6 -13.13 -18.38 -13.41
N VAL A 7 -12.79 -18.19 -12.14
CA VAL A 7 -13.64 -17.49 -11.16
C VAL A 7 -13.58 -15.97 -11.38
N PHE A 8 -12.39 -15.44 -11.65
CA PHE A 8 -12.17 -14.03 -11.97
C PHE A 8 -12.91 -13.58 -13.24
N ALA A 9 -12.84 -14.39 -14.30
CA ALA A 9 -13.56 -14.17 -15.56
C ALA A 9 -15.09 -14.33 -15.45
N ARG A 10 -15.60 -14.92 -14.36
CA ARG A 10 -17.05 -15.00 -14.05
C ARG A 10 -17.52 -13.82 -13.22
N ALA A 11 -16.68 -13.32 -12.31
CA ALA A 11 -16.97 -12.14 -11.50
C ALA A 11 -16.97 -10.84 -12.34
N VAL A 12 -16.19 -10.82 -13.41
CA VAL A 12 -16.10 -9.71 -14.36
C VAL A 12 -16.35 -10.26 -15.75
N HIS A 13 -17.41 -9.82 -16.43
CA HIS A 13 -17.66 -10.21 -17.82
C HIS A 13 -16.39 -9.99 -18.66
N VAL A 14 -15.91 -11.04 -19.36
CA VAL A 14 -14.56 -11.10 -19.97
C VAL A 14 -14.23 -9.89 -20.86
N THR A 15 -15.22 -9.36 -21.56
CA THR A 15 -15.06 -8.15 -22.40
C THR A 15 -14.81 -6.87 -21.62
N ASN A 16 -15.27 -6.76 -20.36
CA ASN A 16 -15.01 -5.60 -19.51
C ASN A 16 -13.64 -5.71 -18.84
N LEU A 17 -13.20 -6.92 -18.49
CA LEU A 17 -11.86 -7.14 -17.95
C LEU A 17 -10.77 -6.66 -18.93
N SER A 18 -10.87 -7.05 -20.20
CA SER A 18 -9.90 -6.63 -21.22
C SER A 18 -9.91 -5.11 -21.47
N LYS A 19 -11.04 -4.44 -21.24
CA LYS A 19 -11.12 -2.97 -21.28
C LYS A 19 -10.45 -2.34 -20.05
N TYR A 20 -10.60 -2.94 -18.86
CA TYR A 20 -9.94 -2.48 -17.63
C TYR A 20 -8.41 -2.60 -17.74
N GLU A 21 -7.90 -3.74 -18.22
CA GLU A 21 -6.46 -3.94 -18.44
C GLU A 21 -5.86 -2.94 -19.44
N ARG A 22 -6.66 -2.48 -20.41
CA ARG A 22 -6.27 -1.49 -21.42
C ARG A 22 -6.59 -0.05 -21.03
N ASN A 23 -7.04 0.20 -19.80
CA ASN A 23 -7.46 1.51 -19.31
C ASN A 23 -8.55 2.20 -20.16
N LEU A 24 -9.36 1.43 -20.89
CA LEU A 24 -10.44 1.93 -21.73
C LEU A 24 -11.74 2.17 -20.93
N SER A 25 -11.82 1.62 -19.73
CA SER A 25 -12.89 1.86 -18.76
C SER A 25 -12.37 1.63 -17.35
N ILE A 26 -13.03 2.21 -16.35
CA ILE A 26 -12.71 2.01 -14.93
C ILE A 26 -13.79 1.10 -14.34
N PRO A 27 -13.43 0.05 -13.57
CA PRO A 27 -14.42 -0.80 -12.91
C PRO A 27 -15.24 0.01 -11.89
N SER A 28 -16.51 -0.35 -11.71
CA SER A 28 -17.29 0.18 -10.60
C SER A 28 -16.71 -0.31 -9.26
N LEU A 29 -17.03 0.38 -8.17
CA LEU A 29 -16.57 -0.01 -6.83
C LEU A 29 -16.98 -1.44 -6.46
N GLU A 30 -18.19 -1.87 -6.83
CA GLU A 30 -18.68 -3.23 -6.59
C GLU A 30 -17.86 -4.28 -7.35
N VAL A 31 -17.52 -3.99 -8.61
CA VAL A 31 -16.69 -4.86 -9.44
C VAL A 31 -15.27 -4.93 -8.88
N ALA A 32 -14.69 -3.80 -8.50
CA ALA A 32 -13.35 -3.74 -7.89
C ALA A 32 -13.28 -4.51 -6.57
N LYS A 33 -14.32 -4.43 -5.71
CA LYS A 33 -14.41 -5.22 -4.48
C LYS A 33 -14.39 -6.72 -4.75
N ARG A 34 -15.22 -7.21 -5.69
CA ARG A 34 -15.24 -8.63 -6.08
C ARG A 34 -13.90 -9.09 -6.66
N MET A 35 -13.23 -8.25 -7.44
CA MET A 35 -11.90 -8.54 -7.97
C MET A 35 -10.89 -8.71 -6.81
N ALA A 36 -10.90 -7.81 -5.83
CA ALA A 36 -10.02 -7.90 -4.67
C ALA A 36 -10.28 -9.18 -3.83
N GLU A 37 -11.55 -9.53 -3.62
CA GLU A 37 -11.95 -10.77 -2.92
C GLU A 37 -11.45 -12.03 -3.64
N VAL A 38 -11.62 -12.11 -4.97
CA VAL A 38 -11.18 -13.28 -5.77
C VAL A 38 -9.66 -13.39 -5.85
N LEU A 39 -8.96 -12.26 -5.88
CA LEU A 39 -7.50 -12.19 -5.91
C LEU A 39 -6.87 -12.30 -4.50
N GLU A 40 -7.68 -12.35 -3.45
CA GLU A 40 -7.25 -12.39 -2.05
C GLU A 40 -6.30 -11.22 -1.69
N ILE A 41 -6.59 -10.02 -2.19
CA ILE A 41 -5.85 -8.78 -1.91
C ILE A 41 -6.78 -7.66 -1.41
N SER A 42 -6.23 -6.62 -0.79
CA SER A 42 -7.02 -5.45 -0.40
C SER A 42 -7.45 -4.64 -1.63
N LEU A 43 -8.60 -3.97 -1.55
CA LEU A 43 -9.05 -3.03 -2.58
C LEU A 43 -8.02 -1.91 -2.81
N ASP A 44 -7.37 -1.47 -1.74
CA ASP A 44 -6.29 -0.49 -1.77
C ASP A 44 -5.09 -1.01 -2.60
N ARG A 45 -4.64 -2.25 -2.35
CA ARG A 45 -3.58 -2.90 -3.14
C ARG A 45 -4.00 -3.13 -4.60
N LEU A 46 -5.27 -3.43 -4.86
CA LEU A 46 -5.80 -3.54 -6.22
C LEU A 46 -5.76 -2.20 -6.97
N ALA A 47 -6.04 -1.09 -6.28
CA ALA A 47 -6.08 0.25 -6.88
C ALA A 47 -4.69 0.89 -7.02
N HIS A 48 -3.78 0.62 -6.08
CA HIS A 48 -2.51 1.33 -5.95
C HIS A 48 -1.27 0.45 -6.21
N GLY A 49 -1.41 -0.87 -6.33
CA GLY A 49 -0.29 -1.79 -6.47
C GLY A 49 0.48 -2.04 -5.16
N GLU A 50 1.63 -2.70 -5.22
CA GLU A 50 2.37 -3.18 -4.03
C GLU A 50 3.31 -2.16 -3.37
N ASN A 51 3.56 -0.97 -3.95
CA ASN A 51 4.82 -0.27 -3.69
C ASN A 51 4.75 1.18 -3.18
N MET A 52 3.76 1.57 -2.39
CA MET A 52 3.78 2.94 -1.85
C MET A 52 4.95 3.24 -0.89
N ALA A 53 5.46 2.23 -0.15
CA ALA A 53 6.58 2.43 0.78
C ALA A 53 7.96 2.42 0.10
N GLN A 54 8.10 1.73 -1.04
CA GLN A 54 9.35 1.71 -1.82
C GLN A 54 9.54 2.98 -2.64
N ASP A 55 8.45 3.63 -3.03
CA ASP A 55 8.49 4.84 -3.86
C ASP A 55 8.64 6.15 -3.06
N THR A 56 8.58 6.11 -1.71
CA THR A 56 8.66 7.31 -0.85
C THR A 56 9.86 7.35 0.11
N ILE A 57 10.51 6.22 0.39
CA ILE A 57 11.70 6.16 1.26
C ILE A 57 12.89 5.69 0.42
N GLU A 58 13.70 6.64 -0.04
CA GLU A 58 14.91 6.35 -0.84
C GLU A 58 16.03 5.70 -0.01
N ASP A 59 16.05 5.96 1.31
CA ASP A 59 17.06 5.41 2.22
C ASP A 59 16.73 3.95 2.59
N ILE A 60 17.54 3.04 2.04
CA ILE A 60 17.39 1.58 2.20
C ILE A 60 17.54 1.15 3.67
N ASP A 61 18.39 1.81 4.43
CA ASP A 61 18.62 1.47 5.85
C ASP A 61 17.41 1.90 6.68
N LEU A 62 16.87 3.08 6.42
CA LEU A 62 15.67 3.57 7.07
C LEU A 62 14.45 2.69 6.76
N LEU A 63 14.26 2.32 5.49
CA LEU A 63 13.22 1.39 5.07
C LEU A 63 13.36 0.04 5.79
N THR A 64 14.59 -0.48 5.89
CA THR A 64 14.89 -1.73 6.59
C THR A 64 14.54 -1.63 8.08
N LEU A 65 14.86 -0.52 8.73
CA LEU A 65 14.52 -0.26 10.13
C LEU A 65 13.01 -0.21 10.34
N PHE A 66 12.26 0.46 9.47
CA PHE A 66 10.80 0.46 9.53
C PHE A 66 10.21 -0.94 9.37
N ASN A 67 10.69 -1.72 8.40
CA ASN A 67 10.26 -3.11 8.21
C ASN A 67 10.53 -3.99 9.43
N LYS A 68 11.65 -3.79 10.13
CA LYS A 68 11.95 -4.48 11.40
C LYS A 68 11.04 -4.00 12.53
N ALA A 69 10.82 -2.70 12.64
CA ALA A 69 9.97 -2.09 13.68
C ALA A 69 8.52 -2.60 13.61
N GLN A 70 8.01 -2.89 12.40
CA GLN A 70 6.68 -3.48 12.20
C GLN A 70 6.49 -4.84 12.91
N LYS A 71 7.56 -5.58 13.20
CA LYS A 71 7.50 -6.87 13.87
C LYS A 71 7.61 -6.80 15.40
N LEU A 72 7.81 -5.60 15.96
CA LEU A 72 7.97 -5.40 17.40
C LEU A 72 6.65 -5.50 18.17
N SER A 73 6.72 -5.58 19.49
CA SER A 73 5.53 -5.49 20.35
C SER A 73 4.89 -4.10 20.28
N LYS A 74 3.59 -3.99 20.63
CA LYS A 74 2.87 -2.70 20.62
C LYS A 74 3.60 -1.61 21.40
N LYS A 75 4.08 -1.93 22.62
CA LYS A 75 4.82 -0.98 23.47
C LYS A 75 6.10 -0.48 22.78
N GLN A 76 6.88 -1.40 22.20
CA GLN A 76 8.11 -1.05 21.49
C GLN A 76 7.83 -0.21 20.23
N LYS A 77 6.77 -0.52 19.48
CA LYS A 77 6.36 0.30 18.33
C LYS A 77 6.03 1.73 18.72
N GLU A 78 5.29 1.93 19.81
CA GLU A 78 4.98 3.27 20.32
C GLU A 78 6.26 4.02 20.70
N THR A 79 7.20 3.37 21.39
CA THR A 79 8.50 3.98 21.68
C THR A 79 9.28 4.40 20.43
N VAL A 80 9.27 3.59 19.36
CA VAL A 80 9.91 3.95 18.09
C VAL A 80 9.25 5.17 17.45
N LYS A 81 7.92 5.25 17.48
CA LYS A 81 7.17 6.41 16.95
C LYS A 81 7.45 7.67 17.74
N ASP A 82 7.44 7.61 19.07
CA ASP A 82 7.71 8.74 19.95
C ASP A 82 9.11 9.29 19.69
N PHE A 83 10.09 8.39 19.59
CA PHE A 83 11.46 8.74 19.27
C PHE A 83 11.57 9.45 17.91
N LEU A 84 11.06 8.84 16.83
CA LEU A 84 11.11 9.44 15.49
C LEU A 84 10.41 10.82 15.47
N SER A 85 9.26 10.93 16.11
CA SER A 85 8.50 12.19 16.17
C SER A 85 9.27 13.29 16.90
N ALA A 86 9.94 12.96 18.01
CA ALA A 86 10.77 13.92 18.75
C ALA A 86 11.97 14.40 17.91
N PHE A 87 12.61 13.51 17.14
CA PHE A 87 13.72 13.87 16.27
C PHE A 87 13.30 14.77 15.11
N VAL A 88 12.20 14.45 14.44
CA VAL A 88 11.65 15.28 13.35
C VAL A 88 11.24 16.66 13.89
N LEU A 89 10.54 16.71 15.02
CA LEU A 89 10.13 17.97 15.65
C LEU A 89 11.34 18.86 15.97
N LYS A 90 12.41 18.29 16.51
CA LYS A 90 13.64 19.03 16.81
C LYS A 90 14.25 19.61 15.53
N ALA A 91 14.30 18.83 14.44
CA ALA A 91 14.85 19.28 13.17
C ALA A 91 14.02 20.43 12.58
N ASP A 92 12.70 20.29 12.56
CA ASP A 92 11.77 21.31 12.05
C ASP A 92 11.86 22.62 12.84
N LEU A 93 11.93 22.55 14.17
CA LEU A 93 12.10 23.73 15.02
C LEU A 93 13.43 24.41 14.76
N THR A 94 14.51 23.63 14.60
CA THR A 94 15.84 24.17 14.29
C THR A 94 15.82 24.90 12.95
N GLN A 95 15.17 24.34 11.93
CA GLN A 95 15.04 24.94 10.61
C GLN A 95 14.19 26.22 10.62
N LYS A 96 13.10 26.24 11.40
CA LYS A 96 12.22 27.42 11.50
C LYS A 96 12.85 28.59 12.26
N LEU A 97 13.78 28.31 13.19
CA LEU A 97 14.49 29.33 13.96
C LEU A 97 15.73 29.88 13.25
N SER A 98 16.19 29.22 12.19
CA SER A 98 17.31 29.66 11.35
C SER A 98 16.89 30.37 10.06
N GLN A 99 15.58 30.52 9.83
CA GLN A 99 14.97 31.36 8.78
C GLN A 99 14.54 32.71 9.35
#